data_AF-A0A963VQ75-F1
#
_entry.id   AF-A0A963VQ75-F1
#
_cell.length_a   1.000
_cell.length_b   1.000
_cell.length_c   1.000
_cell.angle_alpha   90.00
_cell.angle_beta   90.00
_cell.angle_gamma   90.00
#
_symmetry.space_group_name_H-M   'P 1'
#
loop_
_entity.id
_entity.type
_entity.pdbx_description
1 polymer ?
#
loop_
_entity_poly.entity_id
_entity_poly.type
_entity_poly.pdbx_seq_one_letter_code
_entity_poly.pdbx_strand_id
1 'polypeptide(L)'
;MLCATHAEVLAHEPVEETVTDQSGDRPVSLSAEFKLVSDYRDRGFSYSTGSPAAQALVIATHRSGFYLGAFASTTGNDPYLGAVELDVLAGWSGQIAPNLTADVTLLYYYYPDADHALLPHSNSWETALHLYGDFGVVRPSVGIWYAWHQAALGGLDNV
;
A
#
# COMPACT_ATOMS: atom_id res chain seq x y z
N MET A 1 5.28 -20.73 6.70
CA MET A 1 4.28 -19.80 7.28
C MET A 1 4.47 -18.50 6.53
N LEU A 2 3.53 -18.13 5.65
CA LEU A 2 3.64 -16.93 4.82
C LEU A 2 2.98 -15.79 5.61
N CYS A 3 3.79 -14.91 6.20
CA CYS A 3 3.32 -13.61 6.72
C CYS A 3 3.52 -12.60 5.60
N ALA A 4 2.48 -11.88 5.19
CA ALA A 4 2.63 -10.71 4.33
C ALA A 4 2.64 -9.45 5.21
N THR A 5 3.56 -8.55 4.90
CA THR A 5 3.65 -7.22 5.50
C THR A 5 3.09 -6.21 4.51
N HIS A 6 2.20 -5.32 4.95
CA HIS A 6 1.67 -4.20 4.14
C HIS A 6 2.76 -3.30 3.51
N ALA A 7 4.02 -3.42 3.97
CA ALA A 7 5.19 -2.84 3.31
C ALA A 7 5.33 -3.23 1.82
N GLU A 8 4.72 -4.35 1.38
CA GLU A 8 4.67 -4.75 -0.04
C GLU A 8 3.77 -3.85 -0.91
N VAL A 9 2.82 -3.11 -0.32
CA VAL A 9 1.99 -2.13 -1.04
C VAL A 9 2.71 -0.79 -1.19
N LEU A 10 3.62 -0.48 -0.25
CA LEU A 10 4.28 0.82 -0.13
C LEU A 10 5.58 0.92 -0.92
N ALA A 11 6.30 -0.19 -1.04
CA ALA A 11 7.33 -0.34 -2.04
C ALA A 11 6.66 -0.91 -3.27
N HIS A 12 6.45 -0.11 -4.32
CA HIS A 12 6.19 -0.65 -5.66
C HIS A 12 7.45 -1.38 -6.14
N GLU A 13 7.76 -2.52 -5.51
CA GLU A 13 8.66 -3.50 -6.06
C GLU A 13 8.03 -4.00 -7.37
N PRO A 14 8.81 -4.26 -8.42
CA PRO A 14 8.27 -4.91 -9.59
C PRO A 14 7.77 -6.30 -9.20
N VAL A 15 6.47 -6.42 -8.98
CA VAL A 15 5.77 -7.67 -8.67
C VAL A 15 6.05 -8.67 -9.77
N GLU A 16 6.66 -9.80 -9.42
CA GLU A 16 7.12 -10.83 -10.37
C GLU A 16 5.97 -11.67 -10.94
N GLU A 17 4.72 -11.42 -10.54
CA GLU A 17 3.53 -12.11 -11.07
C GLU A 17 2.37 -11.14 -11.34
N THR A 18 2.60 -10.16 -12.22
CA THR A 18 1.55 -9.24 -12.67
C THR A 18 0.85 -9.77 -13.91
N VAL A 19 -0.48 -9.92 -13.87
CA VAL A 19 -1.29 -9.97 -15.10
C VAL A 19 -1.36 -8.55 -15.68
N THR A 20 -0.36 -8.17 -16.47
CA THR A 20 -0.41 -6.93 -17.24
C THR A 20 -1.02 -7.17 -18.61
N ASP A 21 -2.14 -6.50 -18.92
CA ASP A 21 -2.63 -6.33 -20.30
C ASP A 21 -1.67 -5.38 -21.04
N GLN A 22 -0.64 -5.95 -21.66
CA GLN A 22 0.30 -5.25 -22.53
C GLN A 22 -0.27 -5.14 -23.95
N SER A 23 -1.43 -4.51 -24.13
CA SER A 23 -1.88 -4.07 -25.45
C SER A 23 -1.15 -2.77 -25.83
N GLY A 24 -0.19 -2.89 -26.74
CA GLY A 24 0.89 -1.92 -27.02
C GLY A 24 0.52 -0.54 -27.60
N ASP A 25 -0.62 0.04 -27.26
CA ASP A 25 -0.96 1.43 -27.63
C ASP A 25 -1.78 2.19 -26.58
N ARG A 26 -2.09 1.57 -25.43
CA ARG A 26 -2.88 2.24 -24.39
C ARG A 26 -1.96 3.08 -23.48
N PRO A 27 -2.35 4.34 -23.17
CA PRO A 27 -1.57 5.18 -22.26
C PRO A 27 -1.66 4.71 -20.80
N VAL A 28 -2.57 3.79 -20.47
CA VAL A 28 -2.77 3.23 -19.13
C VAL A 28 -2.64 1.72 -19.18
N SER A 29 -1.82 1.15 -18.30
CA SER A 29 -1.76 -0.27 -17.99
C SER A 29 -2.50 -0.57 -16.69
N LEU A 30 -3.03 -1.79 -16.57
CA LEU A 30 -3.67 -2.28 -15.35
C LEU A 30 -2.83 -3.43 -14.79
N SER A 31 -2.68 -3.44 -13.47
CA SER A 31 -2.08 -4.52 -12.70
C SER A 31 -3.03 -4.91 -11.57
N ALA A 32 -3.08 -6.20 -11.26
CA ALA A 32 -3.86 -6.72 -10.15
C ALA A 32 -3.11 -7.87 -9.48
N GLU A 33 -3.24 -7.96 -8.16
CA GLU A 33 -2.66 -8.99 -7.32
C GLU A 33 -3.70 -9.49 -6.31
N PHE A 34 -3.71 -10.80 -6.06
CA PHE A 34 -4.59 -11.44 -5.08
C PHE A 34 -3.76 -12.35 -4.18
N LYS A 35 -3.90 -12.21 -2.86
CA LYS A 35 -3.20 -13.03 -1.87
C LYS A 35 -4.18 -13.67 -0.90
N LEU A 36 -3.83 -14.87 -0.44
CA LEU A 36 -4.41 -15.48 0.74
C LEU A 36 -3.27 -15.71 1.74
N VAL A 37 -3.34 -15.05 2.89
CA VAL A 37 -2.28 -15.08 3.91
C VAL A 37 -2.80 -15.72 5.18
N SER A 38 -1.92 -16.38 5.95
CA SER A 38 -2.34 -17.03 7.20
C SER A 38 -2.58 -16.06 8.34
N ASP A 39 -1.89 -14.91 8.31
CA ASP A 39 -2.02 -13.80 9.26
C ASP A 39 -1.63 -12.53 8.50
N TYR A 40 -2.55 -11.59 8.38
CA TYR A 40 -2.29 -10.29 7.78
C TYR A 40 -1.65 -9.39 8.84
N ARG A 41 -0.43 -8.93 8.58
CA ARG A 41 0.29 -8.04 9.49
C ARG A 41 0.68 -6.74 8.80
N ASP A 42 0.41 -5.61 9.44
CA ASP A 42 0.98 -4.31 9.05
C ASP A 42 1.99 -3.84 10.10
N ARG A 43 3.18 -3.43 9.65
CA ARG A 43 4.32 -3.00 10.49
C ARG A 43 4.60 -3.89 11.71
N GLY A 44 4.30 -5.19 11.58
CA GLY A 44 4.47 -6.20 12.63
C GLY A 44 3.26 -6.42 13.54
N PHE A 45 2.17 -5.66 13.41
CA PHE A 45 0.91 -5.85 14.13
C PHE A 45 -0.05 -6.71 13.32
N SER A 46 -0.70 -7.69 13.94
CA SER A 46 -1.69 -8.54 13.27
C SER A 46 -3.02 -7.81 13.13
N TYR A 47 -3.47 -7.64 11.90
CA TYR A 47 -4.72 -6.98 11.53
C TYR A 47 -5.84 -8.01 11.34
N SER A 48 -5.50 -9.26 11.04
CA SER A 48 -6.46 -10.38 10.98
C SER A 48 -6.52 -11.20 12.28
N THR A 49 -5.84 -10.77 13.34
CA THR A 49 -5.81 -11.42 14.66
C THR A 49 -5.37 -12.90 14.61
N GLY A 50 -4.46 -13.24 13.70
CA GLY A 50 -3.97 -14.60 13.50
C GLY A 50 -4.91 -15.49 12.66
N SER A 51 -5.98 -14.92 12.10
CA SER A 51 -6.87 -15.61 11.16
C SER A 51 -6.41 -15.44 9.71
N PRO A 52 -6.71 -16.39 8.81
CA PRO A 52 -6.46 -16.20 7.38
C PRO A 52 -7.15 -14.96 6.83
N ALA A 53 -6.47 -14.24 5.94
CA ALA A 53 -6.98 -13.03 5.31
C ALA A 53 -6.85 -13.09 3.79
N ALA A 54 -7.89 -12.66 3.08
CA ALA A 54 -7.89 -12.47 1.64
C ALA A 54 -7.54 -11.01 1.33
N GLN A 55 -6.60 -10.80 0.41
CA GLN A 55 -6.09 -9.48 0.03
C GLN A 55 -6.15 -9.31 -1.49
N ALA A 56 -6.46 -8.09 -1.92
CA ALA A 56 -6.42 -7.71 -3.33
C ALA A 56 -5.81 -6.32 -3.49
N LEU A 57 -5.00 -6.13 -4.53
CA LEU A 57 -4.45 -4.85 -4.94
C LEU A 57 -4.72 -4.67 -6.43
N VAL A 58 -5.21 -3.51 -6.83
CA VAL A 58 -5.39 -3.13 -8.24
C VAL A 58 -4.77 -1.77 -8.46
N ILE A 59 -3.90 -1.63 -9.47
CA ILE A 59 -3.25 -0.36 -9.82
C ILE A 59 -3.38 -0.10 -11.32
N ALA A 60 -3.90 1.08 -11.67
CA ALA A 60 -3.87 1.64 -13.00
C ALA A 60 -2.68 2.62 -13.12
N THR A 61 -1.78 2.35 -14.06
CA THR A 61 -0.56 3.14 -14.26
C THR A 61 -0.56 3.81 -15.63
N HIS A 62 -0.45 5.13 -15.64
CA HIS A 62 -0.28 5.91 -16.87
C HIS A 62 1.19 5.90 -17.31
N ARG A 63 1.45 5.90 -18.62
CA ARG A 63 2.79 5.91 -19.24
C ARG A 63 3.71 7.08 -18.80
N SER A 64 3.15 8.10 -18.17
CA SER A 64 3.92 9.21 -17.58
C SER A 64 4.47 8.90 -16.19
N GLY A 65 4.14 7.74 -15.62
CA GLY A 65 4.53 7.32 -14.26
C GLY A 65 3.47 7.56 -13.19
N PHE A 66 2.39 8.31 -13.48
CA PHE A 66 1.30 8.52 -12.52
C PHE A 66 0.48 7.24 -12.37
N TYR A 67 0.07 6.93 -11.14
CA TYR A 67 -0.77 5.76 -10.87
C TYR A 67 -1.86 6.07 -9.83
N LEU A 68 -2.92 5.26 -9.90
CA LEU A 68 -4.01 5.21 -8.93
C LEU A 68 -4.36 3.75 -8.69
N GLY A 69 -4.55 3.37 -7.44
CA GLY A 69 -4.88 2.02 -7.06
C GLY A 69 -5.70 1.93 -5.78
N ALA A 70 -6.15 0.71 -5.51
CA ALA A 70 -6.83 0.36 -4.28
C ALA A 70 -6.34 -0.99 -3.78
N PHE A 71 -6.11 -1.06 -2.47
CA PHE A 71 -5.88 -2.29 -1.73
C PHE A 71 -7.10 -2.61 -0.90
N ALA A 72 -7.45 -3.88 -0.76
CA ALA A 72 -8.48 -4.33 0.16
C ALA A 72 -8.05 -5.62 0.86
N SER A 73 -8.39 -5.74 2.15
CA SER A 73 -8.16 -6.96 2.94
C SER A 73 -9.30 -7.25 3.89
N THR A 74 -9.57 -8.54 4.12
CA THR A 74 -10.31 -8.95 5.32
C THR A 74 -9.43 -8.78 6.57
N THR A 75 -10.02 -8.36 7.68
CA THR A 75 -9.35 -8.16 8.98
C THR A 75 -9.99 -9.05 10.06
N GLY A 76 -9.57 -8.88 11.32
CA GLY A 76 -10.05 -9.68 12.45
C GLY A 76 -11.47 -9.36 12.91
N ASN A 77 -12.13 -8.38 12.27
CA ASN A 77 -13.46 -7.90 12.65
C ASN A 77 -13.53 -7.40 14.11
N ASP A 78 -12.53 -6.63 14.53
CA ASP A 78 -12.54 -5.97 15.83
C ASP A 78 -13.09 -4.54 15.73
N PRO A 79 -13.44 -3.89 16.86
CA PRO A 79 -14.01 -2.54 16.83
C PRO A 79 -13.11 -1.44 16.25
N TYR A 80 -11.80 -1.66 16.18
CA TYR A 80 -10.81 -0.70 15.68
C TYR A 80 -10.65 -0.75 14.17
N LEU A 81 -10.54 -1.97 13.61
CA LEU A 81 -10.28 -2.18 12.18
C LEU A 81 -11.54 -2.54 11.38
N GLY A 82 -12.65 -2.91 12.04
CA GLY A 82 -13.81 -3.48 11.35
C GLY A 82 -13.47 -4.82 10.69
N ALA A 83 -14.32 -5.29 9.77
CA ALA A 83 -14.14 -6.55 9.02
C ALA A 83 -13.30 -6.41 7.74
N VAL A 84 -13.16 -5.17 7.25
CA VAL A 84 -12.52 -4.84 5.98
C VAL A 84 -11.64 -3.61 6.15
N GLU A 85 -10.44 -3.69 5.60
CA GLU A 85 -9.59 -2.55 5.29
C GLU A 85 -9.68 -2.27 3.79
N LEU A 86 -9.84 -1.01 3.42
CA LEU A 86 -9.80 -0.52 2.05
C LEU A 86 -8.86 0.68 2.00
N ASP A 87 -7.78 0.58 1.25
CA ASP A 87 -6.83 1.67 1.11
C ASP A 87 -6.82 2.17 -0.32
N VAL A 88 -6.74 3.49 -0.49
CA VAL A 88 -6.57 4.12 -1.79
C VAL A 88 -5.16 4.68 -1.87
N LEU A 89 -4.44 4.32 -2.94
CA LEU A 89 -3.10 4.84 -3.21
C LEU A 89 -3.07 5.60 -4.52
N ALA A 90 -2.37 6.72 -4.55
CA ALA A 90 -2.08 7.47 -5.76
C ALA A 90 -0.67 7.99 -5.70
N GLY A 91 0.02 8.08 -6.84
CA GLY A 91 1.40 8.49 -6.81
C GLY A 91 2.03 8.67 -8.19
N TRP A 92 3.34 8.81 -8.17
CA TRP A 92 4.16 8.90 -9.36
C TRP A 92 5.45 8.11 -9.18
N SER A 93 5.79 7.29 -10.18
CA SER A 93 7.05 6.55 -10.25
C SER A 93 7.80 6.90 -11.53
N GLY A 94 9.09 7.23 -11.43
CA GLY A 94 9.87 7.53 -12.62
C GLY A 94 11.37 7.69 -12.39
N GLN A 95 12.13 7.43 -13.44
CA GLN A 95 13.59 7.58 -13.42
C GLN A 95 13.95 9.07 -13.30
N ILE A 96 14.68 9.42 -12.23
CA ILE A 96 15.10 10.80 -11.94
C ILE A 96 16.57 11.05 -12.25
N ALA A 97 17.38 10.00 -12.34
CA ALA A 97 18.76 10.02 -12.80
C ALA A 97 19.13 8.64 -13.37
N PRO A 98 20.27 8.48 -14.09
CA PRO A 98 20.71 7.17 -14.53
C PRO A 98 20.74 6.18 -13.37
N ASN A 99 20.04 5.06 -13.55
CA ASN A 99 19.92 3.98 -12.57
C ASN A 99 19.24 4.37 -11.24
N LEU A 100 18.60 5.53 -11.14
CA LEU A 100 17.89 5.97 -9.93
C LEU A 100 16.44 6.31 -10.26
N THR A 101 15.54 5.65 -9.57
CA THR A 101 14.10 5.86 -9.69
C THR A 101 13.54 6.36 -8.36
N ALA A 102 12.60 7.30 -8.46
CA ALA A 102 11.84 7.77 -7.32
C ALA A 102 10.38 7.33 -7.46
N ASP A 103 9.80 6.93 -6.34
CA ASP A 103 8.37 6.69 -6.18
C ASP A 103 7.85 7.59 -5.04
N VAL A 104 6.80 8.36 -5.33
CA VAL A 104 6.11 9.17 -4.34
C VAL A 104 4.66 8.72 -4.28
N THR A 105 4.24 8.24 -3.12
CA THR A 105 2.90 7.68 -2.91
C THR A 105 2.15 8.47 -1.85
N LEU A 106 0.89 8.75 -2.11
CA LEU A 106 -0.09 9.17 -1.11
C LEU A 106 -1.04 8.00 -0.87
N LEU A 107 -1.22 7.63 0.39
CA LEU A 107 -2.10 6.56 0.83
C LEU A 107 -3.18 7.14 1.72
N TYR A 108 -4.39 6.62 1.54
CA TYR A 108 -5.54 6.87 2.39
C TYR A 108 -6.06 5.54 2.91
N TYR A 109 -5.89 5.29 4.20
CA TYR A 109 -6.40 4.12 4.89
C TYR A 109 -7.85 4.35 5.29
N TYR A 110 -8.74 3.45 4.89
CA TYR A 110 -10.17 3.55 5.15
C TYR A 110 -10.73 2.24 5.70
N TYR A 111 -11.34 2.34 6.89
CA TYR A 111 -11.95 1.22 7.60
C TYR A 111 -13.47 1.41 7.67
N PRO A 112 -14.24 0.97 6.64
CA PRO A 112 -15.67 1.25 6.53
C PRO A 112 -16.52 0.62 7.65
N ASP A 113 -16.05 -0.49 8.20
CA ASP A 113 -16.79 -1.29 9.18
C ASP A 113 -16.29 -1.06 10.62
N ALA A 114 -15.39 -0.10 10.82
CA ALA A 114 -14.91 0.25 12.16
C ALA A 114 -16.01 0.94 12.97
N ASP A 115 -15.98 0.78 14.30
CA ASP A 115 -16.93 1.47 15.17
C ASP A 115 -16.58 2.96 15.26
N HIS A 116 -17.16 3.76 14.37
CA HIS A 116 -16.94 5.19 14.31
C HIS A 116 -17.52 5.97 15.51
N ALA A 117 -18.33 5.34 16.37
CA ALA A 117 -18.74 5.95 17.65
C ALA A 117 -17.61 5.85 18.69
N LEU A 118 -16.80 4.79 18.63
CA LEU A 118 -15.61 4.62 19.46
C LEU A 118 -14.38 5.31 18.86
N LEU A 119 -14.25 5.34 17.53
CA LEU A 119 -13.16 5.97 16.79
C LEU A 119 -13.70 6.87 15.68
N PRO A 120 -14.09 8.12 16.00
CA PRO A 120 -14.65 9.05 15.01
C PRO A 120 -13.70 9.38 13.85
N HIS A 121 -12.42 9.03 13.99
CA HIS A 121 -11.35 9.39 13.10
C HIS A 121 -10.45 8.21 12.74
N SER A 122 -10.97 7.00 12.50
CA SER A 122 -10.12 5.83 12.17
C SER A 122 -9.36 5.93 10.84
N ASN A 123 -9.79 6.78 9.92
CA ASN A 123 -9.19 6.91 8.60
C ASN A 123 -7.96 7.81 8.63
N SER A 124 -6.92 7.45 7.86
CA SER A 124 -5.64 8.14 7.93
C SER A 124 -4.96 8.34 6.58
N TRP A 125 -4.16 9.40 6.47
CA TRP A 125 -3.30 9.70 5.34
C TRP A 125 -1.84 9.46 5.68
N GLU A 126 -1.12 8.88 4.74
CA GLU A 126 0.33 8.70 4.80
C GLU A 126 0.94 9.05 3.45
N THR A 127 2.13 9.63 3.46
CA THR A 127 2.92 9.81 2.25
C THR A 127 4.20 9.02 2.36
N ALA A 128 4.56 8.32 1.29
CA ALA A 128 5.82 7.61 1.17
C ALA A 128 6.68 8.25 0.07
N LEU A 129 7.98 8.32 0.33
CA LEU A 129 9.00 8.51 -0.70
C LEU A 129 9.89 7.27 -0.68
N HIS A 130 10.01 6.59 -1.82
CA HIS A 130 10.90 5.45 -2.00
C HIS A 130 11.89 5.75 -3.12
N LEU A 131 13.17 5.57 -2.85
CA LEU A 131 14.23 5.63 -3.85
C LEU A 131 14.82 4.24 -4.03
N TYR A 132 14.95 3.81 -5.28
CA TYR A 132 15.64 2.56 -5.61
C TYR A 132 16.65 2.77 -6.74
N GLY A 133 17.84 2.20 -6.54
CA GLY A 133 18.92 2.21 -7.50
C GLY A 133 19.03 0.87 -8.22
N ASP A 134 19.26 0.84 -9.53
CA ASP A 134 19.46 -0.41 -10.28
C ASP A 134 20.93 -0.56 -10.71
N PHE A 135 21.65 -1.50 -10.08
CA PHE A 135 23.06 -1.75 -10.36
C PHE A 135 23.29 -3.18 -10.88
N GLY A 136 22.33 -3.68 -11.67
CA GLY A 136 22.40 -4.98 -12.33
C GLY A 136 22.06 -6.13 -11.39
N VAL A 137 23.02 -6.55 -10.55
CA VAL A 137 22.81 -7.68 -9.63
C VAL A 137 22.31 -7.27 -8.25
N VAL A 138 22.30 -5.96 -7.95
CA VAL A 138 21.78 -5.42 -6.69
C VAL A 138 20.85 -4.25 -6.99
N ARG A 139 19.71 -4.21 -6.28
CA ARG A 139 18.81 -3.08 -6.23
C ARG A 139 18.72 -2.52 -4.81
N PRO A 140 19.64 -1.64 -4.37
CA PRO A 140 19.50 -0.98 -3.09
C PRO A 140 18.30 -0.04 -3.11
N SER A 141 17.60 0.09 -1.98
CA SER A 141 16.49 1.01 -1.83
C SER A 141 16.45 1.66 -0.45
N VAL A 142 15.84 2.84 -0.36
CA VAL A 142 15.61 3.58 0.89
C VAL A 142 14.25 4.27 0.85
N GLY A 143 13.46 4.07 1.89
CA GLY A 143 12.10 4.63 2.01
C GLY A 143 11.96 5.56 3.20
N ILE A 144 11.08 6.54 3.08
CA ILE A 144 10.61 7.43 4.14
C ILE A 144 9.09 7.42 4.10
N TRP A 145 8.46 7.22 5.26
CA TRP A 145 7.01 7.28 5.44
C TRP A 145 6.68 8.41 6.40
N TYR A 146 5.72 9.24 6.01
CA TYR A 146 5.29 10.39 6.78
C TYR A 146 3.78 10.36 6.96
N ALA A 147 3.36 10.18 8.21
CA ALA A 147 1.97 10.31 8.59
C ALA A 147 1.65 11.78 8.85
N TRP A 148 0.65 12.31 8.17
CA TRP A 148 0.24 13.71 8.32
C TRP A 148 -0.44 13.91 9.67
N HIS A 149 -0.47 15.15 10.15
CA HIS A 149 -1.24 15.47 11.35
C HIS A 149 -2.72 15.17 11.13
N GLN A 150 -3.28 14.28 11.95
CA GLN A 150 -4.65 13.80 11.83
C GLN A 150 -5.17 13.22 13.13
N ALA A 151 -6.49 13.30 13.29
CA ALA A 151 -7.15 12.87 14.52
C ALA A 151 -7.14 11.33 14.71
N ALA A 152 -6.88 10.56 13.65
CA ALA A 152 -6.66 9.11 13.73
C ALA A 152 -5.50 8.71 14.64
N LEU A 153 -4.54 9.61 14.82
CA LEU A 153 -3.36 9.40 15.65
C LEU A 153 -3.53 9.96 17.08
N GLY A 154 -4.78 10.21 17.50
CA GLY A 154 -5.08 10.68 18.86
C GLY A 154 -4.67 12.13 19.14
N GLY A 155 -4.26 12.89 18.13
CA GLY A 155 -3.78 14.27 18.29
C GLY A 155 -2.52 14.38 19.16
N LEU A 156 -1.78 13.29 19.32
CA LEU A 156 -0.53 13.24 20.08
C LEU A 156 0.65 13.22 19.10
N ASP A 157 1.60 14.09 19.39
CA ASP A 157 2.71 14.48 18.53
C ASP A 157 3.60 13.28 18.14
N ASN A 158 4.03 13.31 16.88
CA ASN A 158 4.93 12.44 16.15
C ASN A 158 6.22 12.04 16.92
N VAL A 159 6.52 10.74 16.90
CA VAL A 159 7.90 10.26 16.72
C VAL A 159 8.27 10.31 15.24
#